data_AF-A0A1H4G6B5-F1
#
_entry.id   AF-A0A1H4G6B5-F1
#
_cell.length_a   1.000
_cell.length_b   1.000
_cell.length_c   1.000
_cell.angle_alpha   90.00
_cell.angle_beta   90.00
_cell.angle_gamma   90.00
#
_symmetry.space_group_name_H-M   'P 1'
#
loop_
_entity.id
_entity.type
_entity.pdbx_description
1 polymer ?
#
loop_
_entity_poly.entity_id
_entity_poly.type
_entity_poly.pdbx_seq_one_letter_code
_entity_poly.pdbx_strand_id
1 'polypeptide(L)'
;MKHRILLILLLVLCGEWVSAQKTETKDTPSTDTIQIKGLIILKSRNEKGRNSYKFYRDTAYARNKLKRNLHTKWFVFDIGFNNYIDKSDYGGASFINYYPNNYMYYNGAQGSVVNRAYDYSPAALANFAPREASNPLTPSEFKLITGKSINFNIWLFQQRLNITKHKLNLLYALGLEMNNYRYARSITYLPGYPTQIIRDTVEFSKNKLFAEYISIPLMLNFNSNPARPGRAFQASFGVSGGYLLKSRTKQISEERGKVRKTDDFNLNKWRFGLTSELGYGPVKLYGNFALTPLHDYGLQQYPFSIGLRLNGF
;
A
#
# COMPACT_ATOMS: atom_id res chain seq x y z
N MET A 1 18.06 84.19 14.16
CA MET A 1 16.93 84.01 15.10
C MET A 1 15.74 84.80 14.57
N LYS A 2 14.51 84.32 14.80
CA LYS A 2 13.19 84.86 14.39
C LYS A 2 12.60 84.15 13.16
N HIS A 3 11.69 83.22 13.44
CA HIS A 3 10.44 82.91 12.69
C HIS A 3 9.67 81.72 13.33
N ARG A 4 9.99 81.35 14.58
CA ARG A 4 9.24 80.34 15.37
C ARG A 4 7.92 80.86 15.98
N ILE A 5 7.40 82.00 15.55
CA ILE A 5 6.16 82.59 16.10
C ILE A 5 4.99 82.53 15.10
N LEU A 6 5.21 82.09 13.84
CA LEU A 6 4.16 82.09 12.82
C LEU A 6 3.31 80.80 12.74
N LEU A 7 3.57 79.80 13.57
CA LEU A 7 2.92 78.47 13.45
C LEU A 7 1.88 78.17 14.54
N ILE A 8 1.67 79.09 15.48
CA ILE A 8 0.70 78.94 16.58
C ILE A 8 -0.59 79.75 16.36
N LEU A 9 -0.61 80.68 15.39
CA LEU A 9 -1.78 81.54 15.12
C LEU A 9 -2.72 81.03 14.00
N LEU A 10 -2.42 79.89 13.38
CA LEU A 10 -3.29 79.28 12.35
C LEU A 10 -4.13 78.11 12.90
N LEU A 11 -4.23 77.99 14.22
CA LEU A 11 -4.89 76.90 14.95
C LEU A 11 -6.19 77.32 15.66
N VAL A 12 -6.68 78.56 15.49
CA VAL A 12 -7.77 79.10 16.33
C VAL A 12 -8.91 79.80 15.55
N LEU A 13 -8.99 79.73 14.22
CA LEU A 13 -10.11 80.35 13.50
C LEU A 13 -10.79 79.35 12.54
N CYS A 14 -12.10 79.18 12.74
CA CYS A 14 -13.07 78.36 12.00
C CYS A 14 -13.02 76.85 12.36
N GLY A 15 -13.74 76.34 13.36
CA GLY A 15 -15.12 76.69 13.72
C GLY A 15 -16.08 76.11 12.68
N GLU A 16 -16.44 74.84 12.87
CA GLU A 16 -17.65 74.14 12.41
C GLU A 16 -18.10 74.31 10.95
N TRP A 17 -17.79 73.31 10.11
CA TRP A 17 -18.73 72.76 9.13
C TRP A 17 -18.50 71.25 9.05
N VAL A 18 -19.08 70.51 10.01
CA VAL A 18 -19.28 69.06 9.86
C VAL A 18 -20.47 68.88 8.93
N SER A 19 -20.20 68.73 7.64
CA SER A 19 -21.15 68.04 6.77
C SER A 19 -20.82 66.56 6.84
N ALA A 20 -21.66 65.80 7.56
CA ALA A 20 -21.70 64.36 7.50
C ALA A 20 -22.10 63.94 6.08
N GLN A 21 -21.12 63.80 5.19
CA GLN A 21 -21.29 62.94 4.04
C GLN A 21 -21.43 61.52 4.60
N LYS A 22 -22.68 61.00 4.61
CA LYS A 22 -22.93 59.56 4.63
C LYS A 22 -22.20 58.97 3.43
N THR A 23 -20.93 58.64 3.63
CA THR A 23 -20.27 57.66 2.79
C THR A 23 -20.96 56.37 3.18
N GLU A 24 -21.92 55.95 2.36
CA GLU A 24 -22.29 54.54 2.32
C GLU A 24 -20.99 53.78 2.07
N THR A 25 -20.36 53.30 3.14
CA THR A 25 -19.43 52.18 3.06
C THR A 25 -20.23 51.05 2.43
N LYS A 26 -20.12 50.91 1.10
CA LYS A 26 -20.36 49.63 0.45
C LYS A 26 -19.52 48.65 1.24
N ASP A 27 -20.19 47.79 2.01
CA ASP A 27 -19.59 46.69 2.75
C ASP A 27 -18.57 46.01 1.83
N THR A 28 -17.29 46.28 2.07
CA THR A 28 -16.25 45.55 1.37
C THR A 28 -16.41 44.13 1.87
N PRO A 29 -16.68 43.13 1.01
CA PRO A 29 -17.03 41.80 1.48
C PRO A 29 -15.91 41.27 2.37
N SER A 30 -16.20 41.17 3.68
CA SER A 30 -15.22 40.74 4.67
C SER A 30 -14.79 39.32 4.30
N THR A 31 -13.48 39.15 4.14
CA THR A 31 -12.88 37.85 3.84
C THR A 31 -12.22 37.34 5.11
N ASP A 32 -12.86 36.37 5.75
CA ASP A 32 -12.30 35.69 6.92
C ASP A 32 -11.23 34.69 6.45
N THR A 33 -10.05 34.74 7.06
CA THR A 33 -8.96 33.80 6.79
C THR A 33 -8.85 32.79 7.92
N ILE A 34 -8.98 31.50 7.62
CA ILE A 34 -8.77 30.41 8.57
C ILE A 34 -7.51 29.64 8.15
N GLN A 35 -6.52 29.52 9.03
CA GLN A 35 -5.30 28.75 8.75
C GLN A 35 -5.23 27.49 9.63
N ILE A 36 -5.14 26.33 8.98
CA ILE A 36 -4.94 25.03 9.62
C ILE A 36 -3.64 24.43 9.08
N LYS A 37 -2.55 24.61 9.83
CA LYS A 37 -1.19 24.21 9.42
C LYS A 37 -0.82 24.85 8.06
N GLY A 38 -0.69 24.02 7.03
CA GLY A 38 -0.38 24.46 5.67
C GLY A 38 -1.61 24.73 4.79
N LEU A 39 -2.83 24.64 5.31
CA LEU A 39 -4.06 24.96 4.59
C LEU A 39 -4.56 26.33 5.02
N ILE A 40 -4.76 27.23 4.06
CA ILE A 40 -5.37 28.54 4.25
C ILE A 40 -6.73 28.50 3.57
N ILE A 41 -7.79 28.81 4.30
CA ILE A 41 -9.17 28.84 3.83
C ILE A 41 -9.61 30.30 3.88
N LEU A 42 -9.93 30.88 2.73
CA LEU A 42 -10.54 32.20 2.65
C LEU A 42 -12.05 32.00 2.52
N LYS A 43 -12.80 32.50 3.49
CA LYS A 43 -14.26 32.55 3.47
C LYS A 43 -14.65 33.98 3.13
N SER A 44 -15.45 34.15 2.08
CA SER A 44 -15.97 35.45 1.65
C SER A 44 -17.47 35.37 1.48
N ARG A 45 -18.16 36.52 1.56
CA ARG A 45 -19.60 36.62 1.30
C ARG A 45 -19.80 37.33 -0.04
N ASN A 46 -20.50 36.67 -0.97
CA ASN A 46 -20.83 37.31 -2.25
C ASN A 46 -21.93 38.37 -2.04
N GLU A 47 -22.11 39.28 -3.00
CA GLU A 47 -23.14 40.33 -3.01
C GLU A 47 -24.57 39.79 -2.77
N LYS A 48 -24.81 38.51 -3.07
CA LYS A 48 -26.08 37.80 -2.81
C LYS A 48 -26.17 37.13 -1.42
N GLY A 49 -25.29 37.47 -0.49
CA GLY A 49 -25.27 36.93 0.88
C GLY A 49 -24.77 35.49 1.05
N ARG A 50 -24.39 34.80 -0.05
CA ARG A 50 -23.90 33.41 -0.03
C ARG A 50 -22.42 33.33 0.37
N ASN A 51 -22.07 32.31 1.15
CA ASN A 51 -20.69 32.01 1.52
C ASN A 51 -19.93 31.38 0.34
N SER A 52 -18.70 31.82 0.12
CA SER A 52 -17.75 31.27 -0.85
C SER A 52 -16.45 30.93 -0.15
N TYR A 53 -15.90 29.75 -0.44
CA TYR A 53 -14.67 29.24 0.18
C TYR A 53 -13.59 29.04 -0.88
N LYS A 54 -12.40 29.62 -0.65
CA LYS A 54 -11.20 29.37 -1.46
C LYS A 54 -10.12 28.71 -0.61
N PHE A 55 -9.49 27.67 -1.14
CA PHE A 55 -8.49 26.88 -0.43
C PHE A 55 -7.11 27.10 -1.05
N TYR A 56 -6.13 27.50 -0.23
CA TYR A 56 -4.74 27.71 -0.63
C TYR A 56 -3.83 26.84 0.22
N ARG A 57 -2.71 26.40 -0.36
CA ARG A 57 -1.63 25.76 0.39
C ARG A 57 -0.55 26.78 0.71
N ASP A 58 -0.24 26.94 1.99
CA ASP A 58 0.82 27.81 2.46
C ASP A 58 2.19 27.25 2.07
N THR A 59 2.86 27.94 1.16
CA THR A 59 4.20 27.58 0.68
C THR A 59 5.30 27.94 1.67
N ALA A 60 5.07 28.96 2.51
CA ALA A 60 6.00 29.34 3.57
C ALA A 60 6.01 28.28 4.67
N TYR A 61 4.84 27.76 5.05
CA TYR A 61 4.73 26.61 5.96
C TYR A 61 5.51 25.39 5.42
N ALA A 62 5.34 25.06 4.13
CA ALA A 62 6.06 23.95 3.51
C ALA A 62 7.58 24.16 3.55
N ARG A 63 8.07 25.36 3.20
CA ARG A 63 9.51 25.70 3.26
C ARG A 63 10.09 25.63 4.67
N ASN A 64 9.35 26.11 5.68
CA ASN A 64 9.83 26.04 7.06
C ASN A 64 9.98 24.59 7.54
N LYS A 65 9.09 23.69 7.10
CA LYS A 65 9.20 22.25 7.40
C LYS A 65 10.48 21.64 6.82
N LEU A 66 10.91 22.07 5.64
CA LEU A 66 12.14 21.60 4.98
C LEU A 66 13.42 21.97 5.75
N LYS A 67 13.37 22.75 6.83
CA LYS A 67 14.55 22.95 7.69
C LYS A 67 14.99 21.67 8.43
N ARG A 68 14.10 20.68 8.57
CA ARG A 68 14.40 19.39 9.21
C ARG A 68 14.70 18.35 8.15
N ASN A 69 15.81 17.62 8.31
CA ASN A 69 16.20 16.55 7.38
C ASN A 69 15.37 15.28 7.54
N LEU A 70 14.85 15.01 8.73
CA LEU A 70 14.02 13.83 8.99
C LEU A 70 12.55 14.23 9.15
N HIS A 71 11.70 13.54 8.43
CA HIS A 71 10.26 13.62 8.61
C HIS A 71 9.68 12.25 8.93
N THR A 72 8.67 12.22 9.80
CA THR A 72 7.94 11.00 10.16
C THR A 72 6.46 11.15 9.82
N LYS A 73 5.87 10.08 9.27
CA LYS A 73 4.44 9.88 9.10
C LYS A 73 4.04 8.66 9.92
N TRP A 74 3.04 8.83 10.76
CA TRP A 74 2.43 7.73 11.53
C TRP A 74 1.18 7.26 10.81
N PHE A 75 0.94 5.96 10.87
CA PHE A 75 -0.26 5.33 10.31
C PHE A 75 -0.46 5.69 8.83
N VAL A 76 0.42 5.15 7.99
CA VAL A 76 0.23 5.18 6.53
C VAL A 76 -0.50 3.91 6.14
N PHE A 77 -1.52 4.06 5.29
CA PHE A 77 -2.38 2.95 4.91
C PHE A 77 -2.27 2.69 3.42
N ASP A 78 -2.18 1.42 3.05
CA ASP A 78 -2.28 0.98 1.67
C ASP A 78 -3.53 0.15 1.48
N ILE A 79 -4.19 0.34 0.36
CA ILE A 79 -5.24 -0.55 -0.13
C ILE A 79 -4.97 -0.89 -1.59
N GLY A 80 -5.01 -2.16 -1.93
CA GLY A 80 -4.70 -2.59 -3.29
C GLY A 80 -5.20 -3.98 -3.60
N PHE A 81 -4.75 -4.48 -4.75
CA PHE A 81 -5.04 -5.81 -5.23
C PHE A 81 -3.78 -6.66 -5.22
N ASN A 82 -3.96 -7.92 -4.88
CA ASN A 82 -2.93 -8.94 -4.90
C ASN A 82 -3.14 -9.88 -6.07
N ASN A 83 -2.02 -10.30 -6.65
CA ASN A 83 -1.97 -11.45 -7.54
C ASN A 83 -0.59 -12.10 -7.42
N TYR A 84 -0.29 -13.10 -8.23
CA TYR A 84 1.04 -13.67 -8.33
C TYR A 84 1.34 -14.08 -9.78
N ILE A 85 2.63 -14.18 -10.10
CA ILE A 85 3.10 -14.87 -11.30
C ILE A 85 3.36 -16.33 -10.92
N ASP A 86 2.70 -17.25 -11.59
CA ASP A 86 2.85 -18.69 -11.35
C ASP A 86 3.87 -19.29 -12.31
N LYS A 87 4.91 -19.93 -11.77
CA LYS A 87 5.95 -20.65 -12.53
C LYS A 87 6.00 -22.14 -12.22
N SER A 88 4.99 -22.67 -11.53
CA SER A 88 4.97 -24.07 -11.10
C SER A 88 4.89 -25.03 -12.30
N ASP A 89 5.56 -26.19 -12.23
CA ASP A 89 5.54 -27.21 -13.29
C ASP A 89 4.35 -28.17 -13.17
N TYR A 90 3.20 -27.72 -13.65
CA TYR A 90 1.96 -28.49 -13.67
C TYR A 90 2.00 -29.70 -14.61
N GLY A 91 2.78 -29.63 -15.69
CA GLY A 91 2.89 -30.70 -16.68
C GLY A 91 3.61 -31.90 -16.09
N GLY A 92 4.78 -31.66 -15.48
CA GLY A 92 5.52 -32.69 -14.79
C GLY A 92 4.75 -33.25 -13.59
N ALA A 93 4.10 -32.40 -12.79
CA ALA A 93 3.32 -32.86 -11.64
C ALA A 93 2.15 -33.77 -12.06
N SER A 94 1.47 -33.44 -13.17
CA SER A 94 0.41 -34.28 -13.73
C SER A 94 0.94 -35.61 -14.27
N PHE A 95 2.13 -35.62 -14.88
CA PHE A 95 2.79 -36.85 -15.33
C PHE A 95 3.10 -37.79 -14.14
N ILE A 96 3.63 -37.25 -13.04
CA ILE A 96 3.92 -38.03 -11.82
C ILE A 96 2.65 -38.64 -11.23
N ASN A 97 1.58 -37.86 -11.17
CA ASN A 97 0.27 -38.35 -10.69
C ASN A 97 -0.32 -39.46 -11.58
N TYR A 98 -0.04 -39.46 -12.88
CA TYR A 98 -0.51 -40.50 -13.79
C TYR A 98 0.30 -41.81 -13.66
N TYR A 99 1.59 -41.71 -13.30
CA TYR A 99 2.49 -42.86 -13.15
C TYR A 99 3.08 -42.95 -11.74
N PRO A 100 2.26 -43.19 -10.69
CA PRO A 100 2.70 -43.15 -9.29
C PRO A 100 3.71 -44.26 -8.93
N ASN A 101 3.76 -45.35 -9.71
CA ASN A 101 4.66 -46.48 -9.50
C ASN A 101 6.00 -46.38 -10.24
N ASN A 102 6.25 -45.29 -10.96
CA ASN A 102 7.60 -45.01 -11.45
C ASN A 102 8.42 -44.51 -10.26
N TYR A 103 8.98 -45.45 -9.50
CA TYR A 103 10.06 -45.17 -8.56
C TYR A 103 11.09 -44.30 -9.28
N MET A 104 11.37 -43.15 -8.68
CA MET A 104 12.11 -42.04 -9.26
C MET A 104 13.41 -42.49 -9.92
N TYR A 105 13.41 -42.59 -11.24
CA TYR A 105 14.63 -42.62 -12.03
C TYR A 105 14.70 -41.32 -12.82
N TYR A 106 15.25 -40.30 -12.17
CA TYR A 106 15.83 -39.16 -12.86
C TYR A 106 17.33 -39.24 -12.64
N ASN A 107 18.08 -39.63 -13.68
CA ASN A 107 19.54 -39.76 -13.63
C ASN A 107 20.11 -40.77 -12.61
N GLY A 108 19.52 -41.97 -12.52
CA GLY A 108 20.15 -43.11 -11.83
C GLY A 108 20.16 -43.09 -10.29
N ALA A 109 19.52 -42.13 -9.63
CA ALA A 109 19.43 -42.07 -8.17
C ALA A 109 17.99 -42.34 -7.70
N GLN A 110 17.83 -43.32 -6.80
CA GLN A 110 16.56 -43.66 -6.16
C GLN A 110 16.12 -42.48 -5.26
N GLY A 111 15.12 -41.72 -5.72
CA GLY A 111 14.63 -40.53 -5.02
C GLY A 111 13.86 -40.91 -3.75
N SER A 112 14.50 -40.82 -2.59
CA SER A 112 13.79 -40.74 -1.31
C SER A 112 12.87 -39.52 -1.31
N VAL A 113 11.62 -39.69 -0.87
CA VAL A 113 10.59 -38.64 -0.69
C VAL A 113 11.00 -37.72 0.47
N VAL A 114 12.07 -36.95 0.28
CA VAL A 114 12.50 -35.95 1.25
C VAL A 114 11.90 -34.63 0.82
N ASN A 115 10.86 -34.18 1.52
CA ASN A 115 10.34 -32.82 1.36
C ASN A 115 11.45 -31.85 1.76
N ARG A 116 12.18 -31.31 0.78
CA ARG A 116 13.22 -30.31 1.03
C ARG A 116 12.62 -28.93 0.84
N ALA A 117 12.88 -28.04 1.80
CA ALA A 117 12.54 -26.63 1.63
C ALA A 117 13.15 -26.10 0.32
N TYR A 118 12.37 -25.30 -0.40
CA TYR A 118 12.69 -24.69 -1.69
C TYR A 118 12.84 -25.67 -2.86
N ASP A 119 12.29 -26.88 -2.73
CA ASP A 119 12.07 -27.77 -3.87
C ASP A 119 10.76 -27.41 -4.58
N TYR A 120 10.89 -26.99 -5.84
CA TYR A 120 9.80 -26.62 -6.75
C TYR A 120 9.70 -27.56 -7.95
N SER A 121 10.28 -28.77 -7.82
CA SER A 121 10.21 -29.81 -8.84
C SER A 121 8.77 -30.27 -9.09
N PRO A 122 8.51 -30.92 -10.24
CA PRO A 122 7.27 -31.66 -10.49
C PRO A 122 6.82 -32.57 -9.34
N ALA A 123 7.76 -33.30 -8.72
CA ALA A 123 7.49 -34.23 -7.64
C ALA A 123 7.08 -33.48 -6.37
N ALA A 124 7.76 -32.38 -6.06
CA ALA A 124 7.39 -31.50 -4.97
C ALA A 124 5.98 -30.93 -5.13
N LEU A 125 5.64 -30.46 -6.33
CA LEU A 125 4.32 -29.93 -6.63
C LEU A 125 3.24 -31.03 -6.55
N ALA A 126 3.50 -32.23 -7.06
CA ALA A 126 2.60 -33.37 -6.96
C ALA A 126 2.35 -33.78 -5.49
N ASN A 127 3.39 -33.79 -4.66
CA ASN A 127 3.27 -34.06 -3.22
C ASN A 127 2.51 -32.96 -2.47
N PHE A 128 2.75 -31.70 -2.82
CA PHE A 128 2.12 -30.54 -2.20
C PHE A 128 0.66 -30.36 -2.61
N ALA A 129 0.32 -30.68 -3.86
CA ALA A 129 -1.04 -30.58 -4.40
C ALA A 129 -1.42 -31.85 -5.18
N PRO A 130 -1.59 -33.00 -4.48
CA PRO A 130 -1.82 -34.30 -5.13
C PRO A 130 -3.14 -34.31 -5.91
N ARG A 131 -3.15 -34.94 -7.08
CA ARG A 131 -4.33 -35.07 -7.94
C ARG A 131 -4.41 -36.47 -8.53
N GLU A 132 -5.64 -36.92 -8.75
CA GLU A 132 -5.91 -38.14 -9.50
C GLU A 132 -5.60 -37.96 -10.98
N ALA A 133 -5.19 -39.04 -11.65
CA ALA A 133 -4.93 -39.05 -13.09
C ALA A 133 -6.14 -38.60 -13.93
N SER A 134 -7.36 -38.89 -13.47
CA SER A 134 -8.62 -38.48 -14.12
C SER A 134 -8.91 -36.98 -13.99
N ASN A 135 -8.20 -36.27 -13.11
CA ASN A 135 -8.43 -34.86 -12.83
C ASN A 135 -7.10 -34.14 -12.54
N PRO A 136 -6.27 -33.95 -13.58
CA PRO A 136 -4.89 -33.51 -13.44
C PRO A 136 -4.77 -32.12 -12.80
N LEU A 137 -3.63 -31.87 -12.16
CA LEU A 137 -3.32 -30.58 -11.58
C LEU A 137 -3.01 -29.58 -12.70
N THR A 138 -3.76 -28.48 -12.76
CA THR A 138 -3.56 -27.43 -13.77
C THR A 138 -3.39 -26.06 -13.10
N PRO A 139 -2.83 -25.06 -13.81
CA PRO A 139 -2.74 -23.69 -13.28
C PRO A 139 -4.09 -23.10 -12.85
N SER A 140 -5.20 -23.59 -13.45
CA SER A 140 -6.55 -23.14 -13.12
C SER A 140 -6.96 -23.43 -11.69
N GLU A 141 -6.29 -24.39 -11.03
CA GLU A 141 -6.55 -24.79 -9.65
C GLU A 141 -6.30 -23.65 -8.67
N PHE A 142 -5.26 -22.86 -8.92
CA PHE A 142 -4.83 -21.81 -8.01
C PHE A 142 -5.30 -20.43 -8.45
N LYS A 143 -5.87 -20.29 -9.65
CA LYS A 143 -6.34 -19.03 -10.22
C LYS A 143 -7.08 -18.16 -9.18
N LEU A 144 -6.62 -16.93 -9.04
CA LEU A 144 -7.22 -15.95 -8.15
C LEU A 144 -8.36 -15.18 -8.83
N ILE A 145 -9.34 -14.79 -8.02
CA ILE A 145 -10.31 -13.76 -8.37
C ILE A 145 -9.68 -12.41 -8.04
N THR A 146 -9.04 -11.77 -9.04
CA THR A 146 -8.23 -10.55 -8.86
C THR A 146 -8.97 -9.45 -8.10
N GLY A 147 -10.20 -9.11 -8.50
CA GLY A 147 -10.99 -8.07 -7.83
C GLY A 147 -11.40 -8.38 -6.37
N LYS A 148 -11.22 -9.61 -5.90
CA LYS A 148 -11.51 -10.03 -4.51
C LYS A 148 -10.23 -10.38 -3.73
N SER A 149 -9.08 -10.36 -4.39
CA SER A 149 -7.76 -10.59 -3.79
C SER A 149 -7.17 -9.23 -3.45
N ILE A 150 -7.43 -8.77 -2.22
CA ILE A 150 -7.15 -7.40 -1.78
C ILE A 150 -6.08 -7.42 -0.71
N ASN A 151 -5.16 -6.47 -0.69
CA ASN A 151 -4.33 -6.22 0.48
C ASN A 151 -4.72 -4.94 1.20
N PHE A 152 -4.42 -4.95 2.50
CA PHE A 152 -4.47 -3.79 3.35
C PHE A 152 -3.16 -3.73 4.13
N ASN A 153 -2.39 -2.66 3.99
CA ASN A 153 -1.14 -2.51 4.75
C ASN A 153 -1.27 -1.36 5.75
N ILE A 154 -0.71 -1.56 6.93
CA ILE A 154 -0.60 -0.53 7.97
C ILE A 154 0.88 -0.32 8.25
N TRP A 155 1.42 0.82 7.84
CA TRP A 155 2.76 1.25 8.24
C TRP A 155 2.64 2.02 9.56
N LEU A 156 3.19 1.44 10.61
CA LEU A 156 3.22 2.03 11.95
C LEU A 156 3.93 3.39 11.88
N PHE A 157 5.08 3.41 11.22
CA PHE A 157 5.74 4.64 10.84
C PHE A 157 6.35 4.52 9.44
N GLN A 158 6.44 5.66 8.77
CA GLN A 158 7.22 5.87 7.57
C GLN A 158 8.11 7.09 7.81
N GLN A 159 9.41 6.96 7.54
CA GLN A 159 10.39 8.03 7.69
C GLN A 159 10.98 8.40 6.33
N ARG A 160 11.16 9.70 6.13
CA ARG A 160 11.85 10.29 4.97
C ARG A 160 13.03 11.09 5.48
N LEU A 161 14.23 10.63 5.16
CA LEU A 161 15.49 11.28 5.45
C LEU A 161 16.00 11.99 4.19
N ASN A 162 16.21 13.30 4.29
CA ASN A 162 16.78 14.10 3.22
C ASN A 162 18.24 13.72 2.94
N ILE A 163 18.56 13.46 1.67
CA ILE A 163 19.93 13.27 1.19
C ILE A 163 20.41 14.56 0.50
N THR A 164 19.59 15.13 -0.39
CA THR A 164 19.98 16.33 -1.16
C THR A 164 18.80 17.25 -1.43
N LYS A 165 18.85 18.44 -0.83
CA LYS A 165 17.90 19.56 -1.07
C LYS A 165 16.41 19.15 -1.00
N HIS A 166 16.09 18.08 -0.27
CA HIS A 166 14.79 17.41 -0.19
C HIS A 166 14.24 16.87 -1.51
N LYS A 167 15.02 16.94 -2.59
CA LYS A 167 14.68 16.38 -3.90
C LYS A 167 15.04 14.91 -3.98
N LEU A 168 16.11 14.50 -3.31
CA LEU A 168 16.49 13.10 -3.15
C LEU A 168 16.48 12.75 -1.66
N ASN A 169 15.82 11.65 -1.32
CA ASN A 169 15.60 11.22 0.04
C ASN A 169 15.75 9.70 0.17
N LEU A 170 16.12 9.24 1.35
CA LEU A 170 15.95 7.86 1.77
C LEU A 170 14.59 7.72 2.46
N LEU A 171 13.81 6.72 2.07
CA LEU A 171 12.51 6.42 2.64
C LEU A 171 12.53 5.00 3.20
N TYR A 172 12.17 4.86 4.46
CA TYR A 172 12.02 3.55 5.09
C TYR A 172 10.80 3.53 6.01
N ALA A 173 10.26 2.35 6.27
CA ALA A 173 9.06 2.18 7.08
C ALA A 173 9.10 0.88 7.86
N LEU A 174 8.22 0.75 8.84
CA LEU A 174 7.89 -0.52 9.48
C LEU A 174 6.38 -0.68 9.49
N GLY A 175 5.89 -1.83 9.03
CA GLY A 175 4.46 -2.04 8.92
C GLY A 175 4.04 -3.49 8.83
N LEU A 176 2.72 -3.69 8.87
CA LEU A 176 2.06 -4.96 8.66
C LEU A 176 1.43 -4.97 7.27
N GLU A 177 1.76 -5.96 6.48
CA GLU A 177 1.19 -6.20 5.16
C GLU A 177 0.22 -7.38 5.22
N MET A 178 -1.08 -7.10 5.15
CA MET A 178 -2.14 -8.09 5.24
C MET A 178 -2.65 -8.45 3.84
N ASN A 179 -2.26 -9.63 3.37
CA ASN A 179 -2.49 -10.09 2.01
C ASN A 179 -3.63 -11.10 1.98
N ASN A 180 -4.56 -10.91 1.04
CA ASN A 180 -5.66 -11.82 0.84
C ASN A 180 -5.67 -12.35 -0.60
N TYR A 181 -5.62 -13.67 -0.73
CA TYR A 181 -5.68 -14.37 -2.02
C TYR A 181 -7.01 -15.12 -2.10
N ARG A 182 -7.90 -14.71 -3.00
CA ARG A 182 -9.24 -15.31 -3.16
C ARG A 182 -9.19 -16.31 -4.32
N TYR A 183 -9.24 -17.61 -4.02
CA TYR A 183 -9.22 -18.66 -5.05
C TYR A 183 -10.54 -18.77 -5.81
N ALA A 184 -10.48 -18.98 -7.11
CA ALA A 184 -11.64 -19.26 -7.94
C ALA A 184 -12.16 -20.68 -7.74
N ARG A 185 -11.26 -21.65 -7.52
CA ARG A 185 -11.58 -23.05 -7.25
C ARG A 185 -11.75 -23.33 -5.75
N SER A 186 -12.50 -24.39 -5.45
CA SER A 186 -12.69 -24.91 -4.10
C SER A 186 -11.52 -25.83 -3.73
N ILE A 187 -10.40 -25.22 -3.32
CA ILE A 187 -9.25 -25.92 -2.76
C ILE A 187 -9.21 -25.80 -1.24
N THR A 188 -8.70 -26.83 -0.58
CA THR A 188 -8.53 -26.87 0.87
C THR A 188 -7.09 -27.19 1.22
N TYR A 189 -6.50 -26.35 2.07
CA TYR A 189 -5.24 -26.66 2.73
C TYR A 189 -5.52 -27.64 3.87
N LEU A 190 -4.88 -28.80 3.82
CA LEU A 190 -4.84 -29.79 4.88
C LEU A 190 -3.62 -29.49 5.75
N PRO A 191 -3.83 -29.05 7.01
CA PRO A 191 -2.75 -28.87 7.98
C PRO A 191 -1.95 -30.16 8.15
N GLY A 192 -0.63 -30.05 8.21
CA GLY A 192 0.26 -31.20 8.34
C GLY A 192 1.72 -30.86 8.04
N TYR A 193 2.62 -31.79 8.35
CA TYR A 193 4.04 -31.74 8.03
C TYR A 193 4.41 -32.96 7.16
N PRO A 194 4.20 -32.90 5.82
CA PRO A 194 3.96 -31.72 5.01
C PRO A 194 2.49 -31.30 4.90
N THR A 195 2.26 -30.00 4.65
CA THR A 195 0.93 -29.46 4.30
C THR A 195 0.58 -29.91 2.89
N GLN A 196 -0.69 -30.21 2.64
CA GLN A 196 -1.18 -30.54 1.30
C GLN A 196 -2.34 -29.64 0.88
N ILE A 197 -2.53 -29.50 -0.44
CA ILE A 197 -3.65 -28.78 -1.04
C ILE A 197 -4.46 -29.72 -1.92
N ILE A 198 -5.68 -30.02 -1.48
CA ILE A 198 -6.61 -30.86 -2.22
C ILE A 198 -7.70 -30.02 -2.88
N ARG A 199 -8.31 -30.57 -3.94
CA ARG A 199 -9.61 -30.08 -4.41
C ARG A 199 -10.68 -30.62 -3.47
N ASP A 200 -11.47 -29.74 -2.87
CA ASP A 200 -12.56 -30.15 -1.98
C ASP A 200 -13.77 -30.59 -2.81
N THR A 201 -14.53 -31.54 -2.26
CA THR A 201 -15.81 -31.97 -2.85
C THR A 201 -16.91 -30.93 -2.62
N VAL A 202 -16.73 -30.07 -1.61
CA VAL A 202 -17.68 -29.01 -1.26
C VAL A 202 -17.38 -27.73 -2.02
N GLU A 203 -18.42 -27.12 -2.59
CA GLU A 203 -18.30 -25.84 -3.26
C GLU A 203 -18.26 -24.65 -2.28
N PHE A 204 -17.26 -23.78 -2.43
CA PHE A 204 -17.07 -22.63 -1.55
C PHE A 204 -17.50 -21.31 -2.20
N SER A 205 -18.53 -20.67 -1.64
CA SER A 205 -18.89 -19.28 -1.96
C SER A 205 -17.78 -18.28 -1.56
N LYS A 206 -16.95 -18.66 -0.58
CA LYS A 206 -15.73 -17.96 -0.19
C LYS A 206 -14.60 -18.94 0.09
N ASN A 207 -13.52 -18.90 -0.69
CA ASN A 207 -12.28 -19.62 -0.45
C ASN A 207 -11.09 -18.66 -0.54
N LYS A 208 -10.34 -18.51 0.55
CA LYS A 208 -9.33 -17.48 0.66
C LYS A 208 -8.20 -17.87 1.59
N LEU A 209 -6.98 -17.60 1.16
CA LEU A 209 -5.77 -17.60 1.98
C LEU A 209 -5.45 -16.17 2.43
N PHE A 210 -5.14 -16.02 3.72
CA PHE A 210 -4.66 -14.80 4.35
C PHE A 210 -3.21 -14.99 4.77
N ALA A 211 -2.35 -14.03 4.48
CA ALA A 211 -0.96 -13.99 4.93
C ALA A 211 -0.61 -12.59 5.42
N GLU A 212 -0.10 -12.49 6.65
CA GLU A 212 0.29 -11.25 7.31
C GLU A 212 1.79 -11.23 7.53
N TYR A 213 2.47 -10.23 6.96
CA TYR A 213 3.91 -10.05 7.09
C TYR A 213 4.22 -8.76 7.85
N ILE A 214 5.10 -8.81 8.84
CA ILE A 214 5.80 -7.59 9.29
C ILE A 214 6.89 -7.28 8.27
N SER A 215 6.91 -6.06 7.76
CA SER A 215 7.75 -5.69 6.62
C SER A 215 8.45 -4.35 6.82
N ILE A 216 9.66 -4.27 6.28
CA ILE A 216 10.53 -3.10 6.25
C ILE A 216 10.92 -2.82 4.80
N PRO A 217 10.33 -1.81 4.15
CA PRO A 217 10.81 -1.30 2.88
C PRO A 217 11.94 -0.28 3.08
N LEU A 218 12.87 -0.26 2.14
CA LEU A 218 13.95 0.72 2.01
C LEU A 218 13.99 1.21 0.57
N MET A 219 13.74 2.50 0.36
CA MET A 219 13.56 3.11 -0.96
C MET A 219 14.37 4.40 -1.11
N LEU A 220 14.90 4.62 -2.31
CA LEU A 220 15.29 5.95 -2.75
C LEU A 220 14.04 6.67 -3.25
N ASN A 221 13.85 7.91 -2.80
CA ASN A 221 12.70 8.73 -3.11
C ASN A 221 13.13 10.05 -3.76
N PHE A 222 12.66 10.26 -4.99
CA PHE A 222 12.73 11.52 -5.70
C PHE A 222 11.46 12.36 -5.46
N ASN A 223 11.64 13.66 -5.26
CA ASN A 223 10.57 14.64 -5.13
C ASN A 223 10.87 15.87 -6.01
N SER A 224 10.02 16.13 -7.00
CA SER A 224 10.25 17.20 -7.97
C SER A 224 10.13 18.61 -7.36
N ASN A 225 9.22 18.79 -6.39
CA ASN A 225 8.94 20.09 -5.78
C ASN A 225 8.64 20.01 -4.27
N PRO A 226 9.69 19.93 -3.43
CA PRO A 226 9.52 19.81 -1.98
C PRO A 226 8.80 21.02 -1.34
N ALA A 227 8.94 22.21 -1.93
CA ALA A 227 8.29 23.43 -1.42
C ALA A 227 6.81 23.52 -1.78
N ARG A 228 6.36 22.81 -2.83
CA ARG A 228 4.95 22.76 -3.26
C ARG A 228 4.46 21.31 -3.32
N PRO A 229 4.30 20.63 -2.16
CA PRO A 229 3.97 19.20 -2.12
C PRO A 229 2.63 18.84 -2.78
N GLY A 230 1.71 19.80 -2.96
CA GLY A 230 0.44 19.56 -3.67
C GLY A 230 0.57 19.46 -5.19
N ARG A 231 1.71 19.84 -5.77
CA ARG A 231 2.03 19.78 -7.20
C ARG A 231 3.38 19.10 -7.43
N ALA A 232 3.81 18.29 -6.46
CA ALA A 232 5.06 17.56 -6.53
C ALA A 232 4.78 16.19 -7.16
N PHE A 233 5.57 15.87 -8.16
CA PHE A 233 5.75 14.49 -8.61
C PHE A 233 6.73 13.81 -7.67
N GLN A 234 6.42 12.58 -7.29
CA GLN A 234 7.24 11.77 -6.39
C GLN A 234 7.39 10.37 -6.98
N ALA A 235 8.61 9.86 -6.97
CA ALA A 235 8.91 8.49 -7.38
C ALA A 235 9.79 7.86 -6.31
N SER A 236 9.42 6.66 -5.87
CA SER A 236 10.21 5.88 -4.91
C SER A 236 10.49 4.51 -5.52
N PHE A 237 11.71 3.99 -5.33
CA PHE A 237 12.07 2.64 -5.73
C PHE A 237 13.08 2.06 -4.74
N GLY A 238 12.96 0.76 -4.46
CA GLY A 238 13.93 0.05 -3.65
C GLY A 238 13.50 -1.37 -3.34
N VAL A 239 13.91 -1.86 -2.18
CA VAL A 239 13.75 -3.25 -1.74
C VAL A 239 12.92 -3.33 -0.48
N SER A 240 12.32 -4.49 -0.22
CA SER A 240 11.62 -4.79 1.01
C SER A 240 11.99 -6.17 1.53
N GLY A 241 12.03 -6.29 2.85
CA GLY A 241 12.15 -7.55 3.57
C GLY A 241 11.02 -7.67 4.58
N GLY A 242 10.49 -8.88 4.78
CA GLY A 242 9.46 -9.13 5.77
C GLY A 242 9.43 -10.56 6.28
N TYR A 243 8.78 -10.74 7.42
CA TYR A 243 8.64 -12.02 8.12
C TYR A 243 7.16 -12.35 8.33
N LEU A 244 6.77 -13.60 8.05
CA LEU A 244 5.40 -14.09 8.21
C LEU A 244 5.03 -14.14 9.69
N LEU A 245 4.05 -13.35 10.10
CA LEU A 245 3.53 -13.35 11.47
C LEU A 245 2.35 -14.29 11.64
N LYS A 246 1.49 -14.35 10.62
CA LYS A 246 0.23 -15.07 10.72
C LYS A 246 -0.27 -15.46 9.36
N SER A 247 -0.86 -16.65 9.29
CA SER A 247 -1.58 -17.08 8.11
C SER A 247 -2.89 -17.77 8.48
N ARG A 248 -3.89 -17.71 7.58
CA ARG A 248 -5.21 -18.27 7.84
C ARG A 248 -5.95 -18.60 6.55
N THR A 249 -6.58 -19.75 6.46
CA THR A 249 -7.61 -20.01 5.44
C THR A 249 -8.98 -19.57 5.96
N LYS A 250 -9.85 -19.14 5.05
CA LYS A 250 -11.25 -18.87 5.33
C LYS A 250 -12.10 -19.43 4.21
N GLN A 251 -12.90 -20.43 4.56
CA GLN A 251 -13.82 -21.11 3.67
C GLN A 251 -15.27 -20.89 4.12
N ILE A 252 -16.18 -20.68 3.18
CA ILE A 252 -17.61 -20.56 3.41
C ILE A 252 -18.34 -21.42 2.38
N SER A 253 -19.19 -22.31 2.87
CA SER A 253 -20.09 -23.17 2.09
C SER A 253 -21.46 -23.22 2.78
N GLU A 254 -22.46 -23.75 2.08
CA GLU A 254 -23.76 -24.05 2.68
C GLU A 254 -23.66 -25.22 3.66
N GLU A 255 -22.96 -26.29 3.26
CA GLU A 255 -22.80 -27.53 4.05
C GLU A 255 -22.03 -27.32 5.36
N ARG A 256 -20.84 -26.71 5.29
CA ARG A 256 -19.93 -26.59 6.45
C ARG A 256 -19.97 -25.23 7.12
N GLY A 257 -20.80 -24.31 6.64
CA GLY A 257 -20.84 -22.93 7.09
C GLY A 257 -19.50 -22.23 6.92
N LYS A 258 -19.11 -21.41 7.91
CA LYS A 258 -17.89 -20.60 7.90
C LYS A 258 -16.77 -21.26 8.70
N VAL A 259 -15.78 -21.79 8.00
CA VAL A 259 -14.60 -22.43 8.60
C VAL A 259 -13.37 -21.52 8.46
N ARG A 260 -12.57 -21.43 9.52
CA ARG A 260 -11.28 -20.72 9.52
C ARG A 260 -10.23 -21.63 10.16
N LYS A 261 -9.14 -21.90 9.45
CA LYS A 261 -7.99 -22.64 9.99
C LYS A 261 -6.76 -21.73 10.01
N THR A 262 -6.05 -21.72 11.12
CA THR A 262 -4.78 -20.99 11.28
C THR A 262 -3.69 -22.05 11.27
N ASP A 263 -2.69 -21.86 10.42
CA ASP A 263 -1.51 -22.71 10.28
C ASP A 263 -0.46 -21.90 9.51
N ASP A 264 0.73 -22.45 9.26
CA ASP A 264 1.73 -21.84 8.40
C ASP A 264 1.43 -22.09 6.90
N PHE A 265 0.65 -23.14 6.59
CA PHE A 265 0.26 -23.55 5.22
C PHE A 265 1.44 -23.64 4.24
N ASN A 266 2.62 -23.98 4.76
CA ASN A 266 3.85 -24.07 3.99
C ASN A 266 4.20 -22.76 3.26
N LEU A 267 3.79 -21.63 3.84
CA LEU A 267 4.11 -20.31 3.33
C LEU A 267 5.54 -19.93 3.68
N ASN A 268 6.19 -19.23 2.76
CA ASN A 268 7.53 -18.75 2.97
C ASN A 268 7.56 -17.75 4.13
N LYS A 269 8.35 -18.08 5.16
CA LYS A 269 8.52 -17.25 6.35
C LYS A 269 9.19 -15.93 6.04
N TRP A 270 10.12 -15.92 5.09
CA TRP A 270 10.83 -14.72 4.66
C TRP A 270 10.30 -14.26 3.31
N ARG A 271 10.01 -12.97 3.21
CA ARG A 271 9.59 -12.36 1.96
C ARG A 271 10.54 -11.23 1.59
N PHE A 272 11.24 -11.40 0.48
CA PHE A 272 12.08 -10.36 -0.10
C PHE A 272 11.48 -9.89 -1.41
N GLY A 273 11.55 -8.59 -1.69
CA GLY A 273 10.90 -8.03 -2.86
C GLY A 273 11.44 -6.68 -3.29
N LEU A 274 10.97 -6.24 -4.44
CA LEU A 274 11.09 -4.87 -4.92
C LEU A 274 9.84 -4.09 -4.49
N THR A 275 10.02 -2.82 -4.16
CA THR A 275 8.94 -1.91 -3.81
C THR A 275 9.11 -0.59 -4.53
N SER A 276 7.99 0.00 -4.94
CA SER A 276 7.96 1.21 -5.73
C SER A 276 6.75 2.06 -5.36
N GLU A 277 6.89 3.38 -5.53
CA GLU A 277 5.79 4.33 -5.40
C GLU A 277 5.85 5.37 -6.51
N LEU A 278 4.71 5.77 -7.02
CA LEU A 278 4.55 6.92 -7.89
C LEU A 278 3.45 7.80 -7.34
N GLY A 279 3.70 9.10 -7.24
CA GLY A 279 2.75 10.03 -6.65
C GLY A 279 2.71 11.36 -7.36
N TYR A 280 1.52 11.96 -7.38
CA TYR A 280 1.34 13.35 -7.74
C TYR A 280 0.43 14.02 -6.72
N GLY A 281 0.98 14.98 -5.97
CA GLY A 281 0.25 15.65 -4.91
C GLY A 281 -0.25 14.68 -3.82
N PRO A 282 -1.57 14.66 -3.51
CA PRO A 282 -2.11 13.81 -2.44
C PRO A 282 -2.27 12.34 -2.83
N VAL A 283 -2.28 12.01 -4.13
CA VAL A 283 -2.51 10.65 -4.62
C VAL A 283 -1.17 9.94 -4.81
N LYS A 284 -1.07 8.72 -4.28
CA LYS A 284 0.08 7.83 -4.48
C LYS A 284 -0.38 6.46 -4.87
N LEU A 285 0.26 5.92 -5.88
CA LEU A 285 0.22 4.51 -6.27
C LEU A 285 1.47 3.83 -5.69
N TYR A 286 1.31 2.62 -5.17
CA TYR A 286 2.43 1.78 -4.80
C TYR A 286 2.37 0.47 -5.60
N GLY A 287 3.53 -0.14 -5.76
CA GLY A 287 3.68 -1.47 -6.34
C GLY A 287 4.75 -2.26 -5.59
N ASN A 288 4.42 -3.50 -5.21
CA ASN A 288 5.35 -4.44 -4.59
C ASN A 288 5.43 -5.70 -5.44
N PHE A 289 6.63 -6.24 -5.61
CA PHE A 289 6.88 -7.49 -6.33
C PHE A 289 7.81 -8.37 -5.51
N ALA A 290 7.34 -9.55 -5.09
CA ALA A 290 8.14 -10.49 -4.32
C ALA A 290 9.11 -11.25 -5.23
N LEU A 291 10.36 -11.33 -4.80
CA LEU A 291 11.42 -12.14 -5.41
C LEU A 291 11.52 -13.53 -4.78
N THR A 292 10.81 -13.76 -3.68
CA THR A 292 10.64 -15.05 -3.02
C THR A 292 9.27 -15.65 -3.36
N PRO A 293 9.17 -16.96 -3.61
CA PRO A 293 7.87 -17.61 -3.79
C PRO A 293 6.99 -17.54 -2.53
N LEU A 294 5.67 -17.56 -2.73
CA LEU A 294 4.65 -17.53 -1.68
C LEU A 294 4.73 -18.76 -0.77
N HIS A 295 4.94 -19.93 -1.38
CA HIS A 295 5.14 -21.20 -0.69
C HIS A 295 6.62 -21.54 -0.65
N ASP A 296 7.07 -22.13 0.45
CA ASP A 296 8.46 -22.58 0.59
C ASP A 296 8.73 -23.91 -0.13
N TYR A 297 7.70 -24.64 -0.57
CA TYR A 297 7.81 -25.92 -1.27
C TYR A 297 6.61 -26.18 -2.20
N GLY A 298 6.85 -26.87 -3.31
CA GLY A 298 5.84 -27.29 -4.28
C GLY A 298 5.40 -26.18 -5.25
N LEU A 299 4.68 -25.16 -4.76
CA LEU A 299 4.19 -24.06 -5.61
C LEU A 299 5.22 -22.94 -5.77
N GLN A 300 5.55 -22.59 -7.01
CA GLN A 300 6.49 -21.52 -7.35
C GLN A 300 5.75 -20.25 -7.81
N GLN A 301 5.01 -19.65 -6.88
CA GLN A 301 4.19 -18.46 -7.14
C GLN A 301 4.88 -17.21 -6.59
N TYR A 302 5.06 -16.16 -7.39
CA TYR A 302 5.70 -14.89 -6.99
C TYR A 302 4.65 -13.79 -6.79
N PRO A 303 4.28 -13.43 -5.54
CA PRO A 303 3.27 -12.42 -5.28
C PRO A 303 3.64 -11.03 -5.75
N PHE A 304 2.64 -10.29 -6.19
CA PHE A 304 2.74 -8.85 -6.41
C PHE A 304 1.47 -8.14 -5.94
N SER A 305 1.62 -6.87 -5.57
CA SER A 305 0.51 -6.02 -5.18
C SER A 305 0.62 -4.62 -5.76
N ILE A 306 -0.52 -4.05 -6.13
CA ILE A 306 -0.62 -2.69 -6.68
C ILE A 306 -1.82 -2.01 -6.05
N GLY A 307 -1.68 -0.76 -5.64
CA GLY A 307 -2.78 -0.03 -5.04
C GLY A 307 -2.48 1.42 -4.74
N LEU A 308 -3.32 2.00 -3.87
CA LEU A 308 -3.22 3.38 -3.42
C LEU A 308 -2.62 3.45 -2.01
N ARG A 309 -1.76 4.44 -1.80
CA ARG A 309 -1.17 4.79 -0.50
C ARG A 309 -1.76 6.09 0.03
N LEU A 310 -2.28 6.02 1.24
CA LEU A 310 -2.93 7.12 1.96
C LEU A 310 -2.04 7.59 3.11
N ASN A 311 -1.95 8.91 3.31
CA ASN A 311 -1.14 9.55 4.37
C ASN A 311 0.40 9.35 4.25
N GLY A 312 0.90 8.68 3.22
CA GLY A 312 2.34 8.61 2.90
C GLY A 312 2.91 9.97 2.49
N PHE A 313 4.24 10.06 2.34
CA PHE A 313 4.93 11.33 2.05
C PHE A 313 4.72 11.92 0.66
#